data_AF-A0A2K2U2S7-F1
#
_entry.id   AF-A0A2K2U2S7-F1
#
_cell.length_a   1.000
_cell.length_b   1.000
_cell.length_c   1.000
_cell.angle_alpha   90.00
_cell.angle_beta   90.00
_cell.angle_gamma   90.00
#
_symmetry.space_group_name_H-M   'P 1'
#
loop_
_entity.id
_entity.type
_entity.pdbx_description
1 polymer ?
#
loop_
_entity_poly.entity_id
_entity_poly.type
_entity_poly.pdbx_seq_one_letter_code
_entity_poly.pdbx_strand_id
1 'polypeptide(L)'
;MFWPKFNRWVVSPVVQAALAHAQFEAVHPFIDGNGRTGRALIHLVLRRRGSAANFVPPISLVMATRSKSYIQGLSAFRAVDSEVGDGGREGVNEWVSFFAGACLTACEEAAAFEERAAASALVAGEAWAGAEELGA
;
A
#
# COMPACT_ATOMS: atom_id res chain seq x y z
N MET A 1 -4.85 23.41 -13.39
CA MET A 1 -5.11 22.47 -12.29
C MET A 1 -6.30 21.59 -12.67
N PHE A 2 -6.05 20.50 -13.40
CA PHE A 2 -7.09 19.61 -13.90
C PHE A 2 -7.21 18.42 -12.95
N TRP A 3 -8.03 18.56 -11.91
CA TRP A 3 -8.44 17.44 -11.08
C TRP A 3 -9.74 16.88 -11.67
N PRO A 4 -9.74 15.72 -12.35
CA PRO A 4 -10.97 15.06 -12.71
C PRO A 4 -11.75 14.82 -11.42
N LYS A 5 -13.02 15.21 -11.37
CA LYS A 5 -13.92 14.85 -10.27
C LYS A 5 -14.06 13.33 -10.24
N PHE A 6 -13.13 12.63 -9.59
CA PHE A 6 -13.21 11.20 -9.36
C PHE A 6 -14.40 10.94 -8.44
N ASN A 7 -15.54 10.64 -9.06
CA ASN A 7 -16.72 10.17 -8.36
C ASN A 7 -16.31 8.97 -7.50
N ARG A 8 -16.72 8.97 -6.22
CA ARG A 8 -16.37 7.98 -5.20
C ARG A 8 -16.84 6.54 -5.52
N TRP A 9 -17.34 6.25 -6.72
CA TRP A 9 -17.90 4.95 -7.09
C TRP A 9 -17.36 4.38 -8.40
N VAL A 10 -16.47 5.08 -9.11
CA VAL A 10 -16.03 4.67 -10.46
C VAL A 10 -14.64 4.03 -10.48
N VAL A 11 -13.82 4.25 -9.44
CA VAL A 11 -12.44 3.78 -9.38
C VAL A 11 -12.18 2.99 -8.10
N SER A 12 -11.45 1.88 -8.23
CA SER A 12 -11.03 1.03 -7.11
C SER A 12 -10.30 1.87 -6.04
N PRO A 13 -10.55 1.65 -4.74
CA PRO A 13 -9.82 2.30 -3.65
C PRO A 13 -8.30 2.21 -3.77
N VAL A 14 -7.79 1.08 -4.25
CA VAL A 14 -6.35 0.85 -4.47
C VAL A 14 -5.82 1.77 -5.56
N VAL A 15 -6.53 1.86 -6.70
CA VAL A 15 -6.15 2.77 -7.80
C VAL A 15 -6.20 4.22 -7.33
N GLN A 16 -7.24 4.61 -6.60
CA GLN A 16 -7.35 5.96 -6.06
C GLN A 16 -6.19 6.30 -5.11
N ALA A 17 -5.80 5.36 -4.23
CA ALA A 17 -4.67 5.53 -3.34
C ALA A 17 -3.34 5.65 -4.11
N ALA A 18 -3.15 4.84 -5.16
CA ALA A 18 -1.99 4.89 -6.03
C ALA A 18 -1.85 6.26 -6.69
N LEU A 19 -2.93 6.75 -7.32
CA LEU A 19 -2.93 8.05 -8.01
C LEU A 19 -2.71 9.21 -7.04
N ALA A 20 -3.40 9.22 -5.90
CA ALA A 20 -3.25 10.26 -4.89
C ALA A 20 -1.82 10.32 -4.34
N HIS A 21 -1.20 9.16 -4.10
CA HIS A 21 0.19 9.07 -3.66
C HIS A 21 1.14 9.63 -4.71
N ALA A 22 1.06 9.17 -5.97
CA ALA A 22 1.96 9.61 -7.03
C ALA A 22 1.82 11.10 -7.33
N GLN A 23 0.59 11.63 -7.35
CA GLN A 23 0.34 13.06 -7.52
C GLN A 23 0.90 13.89 -6.37
N PHE A 24 0.74 13.43 -5.12
CA PHE A 24 1.32 14.11 -3.96
C PHE A 24 2.85 14.15 -4.04
N GLU A 25 3.49 13.02 -4.37
CA GLU A 25 4.94 12.94 -4.55
C GLU A 25 5.39 13.82 -5.73
N ALA A 26 4.62 13.93 -6.82
CA ALA A 26 4.93 14.77 -7.97
C ALA A 26 4.88 16.27 -7.64
N VAL A 27 3.87 16.72 -6.89
CA VAL A 27 3.77 18.12 -6.45
C VAL A 27 4.86 18.47 -5.43
N HIS A 28 5.22 17.52 -4.56
CA HIS A 28 6.27 17.68 -3.55
C HIS A 28 6.14 18.97 -2.71
N PRO A 29 5.00 19.20 -2.02
CA PRO A 29 4.60 20.51 -1.50
C PRO A 29 5.39 20.99 -0.26
N PHE A 30 6.11 20.11 0.43
CA PHE A 30 6.82 20.45 1.66
C PHE A 30 8.35 20.48 1.45
N ILE A 31 9.07 21.16 2.34
CA ILE A 31 10.54 21.20 2.29
C ILE A 31 11.19 19.86 2.66
N ASP A 32 10.57 19.10 3.57
CA ASP A 32 10.95 17.74 3.96
C ASP A 32 9.68 16.95 4.34
N GLY A 33 9.78 15.63 4.38
CA GLY A 33 8.73 14.75 4.88
C GLY A 33 7.73 14.31 3.82
N ASN A 34 7.86 14.75 2.57
CA ASN A 34 6.95 14.38 1.48
C ASN A 34 6.77 12.86 1.38
N GLY A 35 7.87 12.10 1.34
CA GLY A 35 7.80 10.63 1.30
C GLY A 35 7.00 10.00 2.45
N ARG A 36 7.13 10.54 3.68
CA ARG A 36 6.40 10.04 4.85
C ARG A 36 4.91 10.39 4.74
N THR A 37 4.61 11.62 4.38
CA THR A 37 3.24 12.12 4.23
C THR A 37 2.51 11.44 3.06
N GLY A 38 3.18 11.25 1.93
CA GLY A 38 2.66 10.55 0.76
C GLY A 38 2.31 9.10 1.08
N ARG A 39 3.15 8.40 1.85
CA ARG A 39 2.84 7.03 2.31
C ARG A 39 1.72 6.98 3.34
N ALA A 40 1.64 7.95 4.25
CA ALA A 40 0.50 8.06 5.17
C ALA A 40 -0.82 8.32 4.43
N LEU A 41 -0.78 9.10 3.35
CA LEU A 41 -1.95 9.39 2.50
C LEU A 41 -2.55 8.13 1.87
N ILE A 42 -1.72 7.14 1.49
CA ILE A 42 -2.19 5.84 0.99
C ILE A 42 -3.20 5.22 1.98
N HIS A 43 -2.80 5.10 3.24
CA HIS A 43 -3.62 4.47 4.28
C HIS A 43 -4.86 5.31 4.60
N LEU A 44 -4.76 6.64 4.57
CA LEU A 44 -5.91 7.53 4.73
C LEU A 44 -6.96 7.29 3.64
N VAL A 45 -6.54 7.18 2.38
CA VAL A 45 -7.45 6.90 1.26
C VAL A 45 -8.10 5.53 1.43
N LEU A 46 -7.32 4.48 1.67
CA LEU A 46 -7.86 3.12 1.84
C LEU A 46 -8.86 3.01 3.00
N ARG A 47 -8.54 3.65 4.14
CA ARG A 47 -9.44 3.69 5.31
C ARG A 47 -10.73 4.45 5.00
N ARG A 48 -10.62 5.65 4.40
CA ARG A 48 -11.79 6.47 4.05
C ARG A 48 -12.70 5.79 3.00
N ARG A 49 -12.14 4.89 2.19
CA ARG A 49 -12.85 4.10 1.19
C ARG A 49 -13.39 2.76 1.71
N GLY A 50 -13.10 2.41 2.97
CA GLY A 50 -13.59 1.21 3.64
C GLY A 50 -12.78 -0.07 3.37
N SER A 51 -11.74 -0.04 2.53
CA SER A 51 -10.94 -1.23 2.20
C SER A 51 -10.01 -1.69 3.32
N ALA A 52 -9.61 -0.78 4.21
CA ALA A 52 -8.71 -1.05 5.33
C ALA A 52 -9.21 -0.28 6.57
N ALA A 53 -10.44 -0.58 7.00
CA ALA A 53 -11.10 0.16 8.08
C ALA A 53 -10.48 -0.08 9.46
N ASN A 54 -10.09 -1.34 9.72
CA ASN A 54 -9.67 -1.83 11.04
C ASN A 54 -8.23 -2.36 11.06
N PHE A 55 -7.48 -2.19 9.96
CA PHE A 55 -6.13 -2.71 9.81
C PHE A 55 -5.30 -1.79 8.91
N VAL A 56 -3.99 -1.78 9.11
CA VAL A 56 -3.03 -1.01 8.29
C VAL A 56 -2.08 -2.00 7.61
N PRO A 57 -2.32 -2.36 6.34
CA PRO A 57 -1.43 -3.28 5.63
C PRO A 57 -0.01 -2.71 5.50
N PRO A 58 1.04 -3.53 5.58
CA PRO A 58 2.44 -3.08 5.55
C PRO A 58 2.92 -2.70 4.13
N ILE A 59 2.11 -1.96 3.38
CA ILE A 59 2.36 -1.57 1.97
C ILE A 59 3.70 -0.84 1.83
N SER A 60 3.98 0.09 2.75
CA SER A 60 5.24 0.85 2.74
C SER A 60 6.48 -0.05 2.90
N LEU A 61 6.35 -1.15 3.64
CA LEU A 61 7.44 -2.10 3.85
C LEU A 61 7.71 -2.90 2.56
N VAL A 62 6.65 -3.36 1.89
CA VAL A 62 6.77 -4.05 0.60
C VAL A 62 7.36 -3.13 -0.48
N MET A 63 6.95 -1.85 -0.50
CA MET A 63 7.55 -0.89 -1.42
C MET A 63 9.02 -0.63 -1.11
N ALA A 64 9.41 -0.64 0.17
CA ALA A 64 10.80 -0.46 0.60
C ALA A 64 11.71 -1.62 0.15
N THR A 65 11.22 -2.87 0.15
CA THR A 65 11.98 -4.01 -0.40
C THR A 65 12.13 -3.94 -1.93
N ARG A 66 11.29 -3.12 -2.59
CA ARG A 66 11.26 -2.91 -4.05
C ARG A 66 11.54 -1.45 -4.43
N SER A 67 12.45 -0.80 -3.70
CA SER A 67 12.71 0.65 -3.80
C SER A 67 13.04 1.15 -5.21
N LYS A 68 13.78 0.36 -6.01
CA LYS A 68 14.09 0.70 -7.41
C LYS A 68 12.82 0.79 -8.27
N SER A 69 11.96 -0.22 -8.20
CA SER A 69 10.69 -0.24 -8.93
C SER A 69 9.74 0.86 -8.46
N TYR A 70 9.74 1.17 -7.16
CA TYR A 70 8.99 2.29 -6.62
C TYR A 70 9.42 3.64 -7.23
N ILE A 71 10.72 3.91 -7.25
CA ILE A 71 11.27 5.16 -7.82
C ILE A 71 11.02 5.22 -9.33
N GLN A 72 11.21 4.10 -10.03
CA GLN A 72 10.95 3.98 -11.47
C GLN A 72 9.49 4.27 -11.81
N GLY A 73 8.54 3.63 -11.12
CA GLY A 73 7.12 3.84 -11.35
C GLY A 73 6.67 5.29 -11.07
N LEU A 74 7.21 5.94 -10.03
CA LEU A 74 6.95 7.37 -9.79
C LEU A 74 7.55 8.27 -10.87
N SER A 75 8.70 7.89 -11.42
CA SER A 75 9.36 8.64 -12.50
C SER A 75 8.56 8.50 -13.81
N ALA A 76 8.12 7.29 -14.14
CA ALA A 76 7.25 7.00 -15.27
C ALA A 76 5.91 7.74 -15.16
N PHE A 77 5.30 7.78 -13.97
CA PHE A 77 4.08 8.54 -13.72
C PHE A 77 4.24 10.05 -13.98
N ARG A 78 5.40 10.63 -13.65
CA ARG A 78 5.67 12.06 -13.88
C ARG A 78 5.95 12.40 -15.34
N ALA A 79 6.52 11.47 -16.10
CA ALA A 79 6.81 11.65 -17.52
C ALA A 79 5.54 11.83 -18.38
N VAL A 80 4.38 11.46 -17.84
CA VAL A 80 3.04 11.62 -18.45
C VAL A 80 2.71 13.08 -18.82
N ASP A 81 3.26 14.06 -18.10
CA ASP A 81 3.01 15.49 -18.37
C ASP A 81 3.80 16.02 -19.59
N SER A 82 4.73 15.23 -20.14
CA SER A 82 5.67 15.65 -21.21
C SER A 82 5.33 15.13 -22.61
N GLU A 83 4.46 14.13 -22.76
CA GLU A 83 4.17 13.50 -24.06
C GLU A 83 2.69 13.65 -24.47
N VAL A 84 2.45 14.26 -25.63
CA VAL A 84 1.13 14.27 -26.28
C VAL A 84 0.97 12.95 -27.05
N GLY A 85 0.40 11.93 -26.41
CA GLY A 85 0.21 10.59 -26.99
C GLY A 85 -0.25 9.52 -25.99
N ASP A 86 -0.29 8.25 -26.41
CA ASP A 86 -0.70 7.11 -25.56
C ASP A 86 0.33 6.78 -24.44
N GLY A 87 1.58 7.28 -24.56
CA GLY A 87 2.65 7.09 -23.56
C GLY A 87 2.30 7.64 -22.18
N GLY A 88 1.47 8.67 -22.11
CA GLY A 88 0.94 9.18 -20.84
C GLY A 88 0.05 8.19 -20.09
N ARG A 89 -0.62 7.26 -20.79
CA ARG A 89 -1.41 6.20 -20.15
C ARG A 89 -0.52 5.07 -19.64
N GLU A 90 0.59 4.81 -20.33
CA GLU A 90 1.52 3.73 -20.01
C GLU A 90 2.20 3.95 -18.65
N GLY A 91 2.74 5.15 -18.38
CA GLY A 91 3.35 5.47 -17.09
C GLY A 91 2.37 5.38 -15.91
N VAL A 92 1.11 5.77 -16.12
CA VAL A 92 0.04 5.60 -15.11
C VAL A 92 -0.25 4.11 -14.88
N ASN A 93 -0.37 3.33 -15.94
CA ASN A 93 -0.65 1.89 -15.86
C ASN A 93 0.49 1.13 -15.17
N GLU A 94 1.75 1.47 -15.47
CA GLU A 94 2.93 0.88 -14.83
C GLU A 94 2.91 1.16 -13.32
N TRP A 95 2.71 2.42 -12.93
CA TRP A 95 2.64 2.81 -11.53
C TRP A 95 1.50 2.10 -10.79
N VAL A 96 0.29 2.13 -11.36
CA VAL A 96 -0.88 1.49 -10.76
C VAL A 96 -0.68 -0.02 -10.63
N SER A 97 -0.07 -0.68 -11.61
CA SER A 97 0.21 -2.13 -11.58
C SER A 97 1.23 -2.48 -10.50
N PHE A 98 2.34 -1.73 -10.40
CA PHE A 98 3.32 -1.89 -9.33
C PHE A 98 2.68 -1.71 -7.95
N PHE A 99 1.92 -0.62 -7.77
CA PHE A 99 1.28 -0.28 -6.51
C PHE A 99 0.25 -1.32 -6.07
N ALA A 100 -0.59 -1.77 -7.00
CA ALA A 100 -1.58 -2.82 -6.74
C ALA A 100 -0.91 -4.14 -6.34
N GLY A 101 0.16 -4.52 -7.05
CA GLY A 101 0.97 -5.68 -6.68
C GLY A 101 1.58 -5.56 -5.28
N ALA A 102 2.12 -4.38 -4.92
CA ALA A 102 2.64 -4.14 -3.57
C ALA A 102 1.54 -4.23 -2.49
N CYS A 103 0.33 -3.76 -2.78
CA CYS A 103 -0.82 -3.90 -1.88
C CYS A 103 -1.21 -5.36 -1.69
N LEU A 104 -1.28 -6.13 -2.77
CA LEU A 104 -1.60 -7.56 -2.74
C LEU A 104 -0.59 -8.32 -1.89
N THR A 105 0.71 -8.20 -2.19
CA THR A 105 1.77 -8.84 -1.41
C THR A 105 1.71 -8.42 0.07
N ALA A 106 1.45 -7.15 0.37
CA ALA A 106 1.34 -6.69 1.76
C ALA A 106 0.20 -7.37 2.53
N CYS A 107 -0.94 -7.58 1.87
CA CYS A 107 -2.08 -8.27 2.47
C CYS A 107 -1.84 -9.79 2.60
N GLU A 108 -1.26 -10.42 1.58
CA GLU A 108 -0.93 -11.86 1.61
C GLU A 108 0.09 -12.19 2.71
N GLU A 109 1.15 -11.40 2.82
CA GLU A 109 2.17 -11.57 3.87
C GLU A 109 1.61 -11.31 5.26
N ALA A 110 0.72 -10.33 5.41
CA ALA A 110 0.06 -10.04 6.68
C ALA A 110 -0.87 -11.18 7.12
N ALA A 111 -1.67 -11.72 6.19
CA ALA A 111 -2.55 -12.87 6.47
C ALA A 111 -1.73 -14.11 6.84
N ALA A 112 -0.68 -14.41 6.08
CA ALA A 112 0.20 -15.54 6.37
C ALA A 112 0.94 -15.37 7.71
N PHE A 113 1.28 -14.14 8.09
CA PHE A 113 1.84 -13.85 9.41
C PHE A 113 0.83 -14.12 10.53
N GLU A 114 -0.42 -13.68 10.37
CA GLU A 114 -1.50 -13.92 11.34
C GLU A 114 -1.74 -15.41 11.58
N GLU A 115 -1.78 -16.22 10.52
CA GLU A 115 -1.92 -17.68 10.62
C GLU A 115 -0.76 -18.31 11.41
N ARG A 116 0.49 -17.93 11.11
CA ARG A 116 1.67 -18.44 11.83
C ARG A 116 1.69 -18.01 13.29
N ALA A 117 1.28 -16.78 13.58
CA ALA A 117 1.20 -16.26 14.93
C ALA A 117 0.13 -17.00 15.74
N ALA A 118 -1.05 -17.24 15.16
CA ALA A 118 -2.12 -18.00 15.78
C ALA A 118 -1.70 -19.46 16.06
N ALA A 119 -1.07 -20.14 15.10
CA ALA A 119 -0.56 -21.49 15.29
C ALA A 119 0.48 -21.56 16.43
N SER A 120 1.38 -20.57 16.50
CA SER A 120 2.40 -20.50 17.56
C SER A 120 1.78 -20.27 18.94
N ALA A 121 0.71 -19.47 19.02
CA ALA A 121 -0.01 -19.21 20.26
C ALA A 121 -0.75 -20.45 20.79
N LEU A 122 -1.30 -21.30 19.90
CA LEU A 122 -1.95 -22.56 20.28
C LEU A 122 -0.94 -23.55 20.88
N VAL A 123 0.21 -23.74 20.22
CA VAL A 123 1.27 -24.63 20.72
C VAL A 123 1.79 -24.15 22.08
N ALA A 124 1.91 -22.83 22.27
CA ALA A 124 2.23 -22.28 23.58
C ALA A 124 1.11 -22.59 24.59
N GLY A 125 -0.17 -22.36 24.28
CA GLY A 125 -1.27 -22.69 25.17
C GLY A 125 -1.28 -24.16 25.64
N GLU A 126 -1.07 -25.10 24.73
CA GLU A 126 -0.99 -26.54 25.03
C GLU A 126 0.20 -26.89 25.93
N ALA A 127 1.38 -26.32 25.63
CA ALA A 127 2.58 -26.55 26.43
C ALA A 127 2.45 -26.00 27.87
N TRP A 128 1.76 -24.87 28.03
CA TRP A 128 1.52 -24.27 29.34
C TRP A 128 0.46 -25.05 30.14
N ALA A 129 -0.62 -25.51 29.50
CA ALA A 129 -1.63 -26.34 30.16
C ALA A 129 -1.07 -27.68 30.65
N GLY A 130 -0.23 -28.35 29.84
CA GLY A 130 0.43 -29.60 30.24
C GLY A 130 1.44 -29.41 31.38
N ALA A 131 2.01 -28.21 31.55
CA ALA A 131 2.90 -27.90 32.66
C ALA A 131 2.15 -27.72 33.99
N GLU A 132 0.88 -27.29 33.97
CA GLU A 132 0.04 -27.23 35.18
C GLU A 132 -0.43 -28.62 35.62
N GLU A 133 -0.73 -29.55 34.69
CA GLU A 133 -1.17 -30.92 35.04
C GLU A 133 -0.04 -31.78 35.64
N LEU A 134 1.23 -31.50 35.35
CA LEU A 134 2.38 -32.22 35.90
C LEU A 134 2.88 -31.67 37.26
N GLY A 135 2.20 -30.65 37.79
CA GLY A 135 2.58 -29.91 39.00
C GLY A 135 1.67 -30.09 40.23
N ALA A 136 0.78 -31.09 40.25
CA ALA A 136 -0.10 -31.39 41.39
C ALA A 136 0.21 -32.75 42.05
#